data_AF-A0A6N4TEG2-F1
#
_entry.id   AF-A0A6N4TEG2-F1
#
_cell.length_a   1.000
_cell.length_b   1.000
_cell.length_c   1.000
_cell.angle_alpha   90.00
_cell.angle_beta   90.00
_cell.angle_gamma   90.00
#
_symmetry.space_group_name_H-M   'P 1'
#
loop_
_entity.id
_entity.type
_entity.pdbx_description
1 polymer ?
#
loop_
_entity_poly.entity_id
_entity_poly.type
_entity_poly.pdbx_seq_one_letter_code
_entity_poly.pdbx_strand_id
1 'polypeptide(L)'
;MKTSKQMLAAVFLSLTFLGGCSMNDKGTTGNDMSNSNVGKDIRNAVEDSGQAVQDSIDNVMDFFTQKNIKYENMQTLDNMEFAAHEGRSFTIDGKNAYLYRVKEDDENMKKIMEQARNNGKVKVSITGKEMEYNARVNGNYLFLYDPSAKIDEALNAFDAYRYDATNNMNGNNNNDNMTNDTNGNTDSSMGNQ
;
A
#
# COMPACT_ATOMS: atom_id res chain seq x y z
N MET A 1 -9.62 41.20 21.07
CA MET A 1 -8.39 40.81 21.76
C MET A 1 -8.73 40.06 23.05
N LYS A 2 -8.43 38.76 23.11
CA LYS A 2 -8.07 38.05 24.35
C LYS A 2 -7.46 36.70 23.94
N THR A 3 -6.13 36.70 23.91
CA THR A 3 -5.29 35.54 23.68
C THR A 3 -5.04 34.86 25.02
N SER A 4 -5.42 33.59 25.13
CA SER A 4 -5.12 32.75 26.28
C SER A 4 -3.96 31.83 25.90
N LYS A 5 -2.76 32.17 26.37
CA LYS A 5 -1.58 31.31 26.43
C LYS A 5 -1.77 30.30 27.57
N GLN A 6 -1.26 29.06 27.46
CA GLN A 6 -0.46 28.27 28.44
C GLN A 6 0.04 26.97 27.71
N MET A 7 1.35 26.83 27.44
CA MET A 7 2.38 26.03 28.16
C MET A 7 2.12 24.50 28.15
N LEU A 8 2.91 23.69 27.42
CA LEU A 8 4.24 23.10 27.74
C LEU A 8 4.11 21.70 28.37
N ALA A 9 4.63 20.66 27.70
CA ALA A 9 5.53 19.63 28.25
C ALA A 9 5.71 18.44 27.28
N ALA A 10 6.96 18.18 26.90
CA ALA A 10 7.41 16.94 26.29
C ALA A 10 7.85 15.96 27.40
N VAL A 11 7.57 14.66 27.26
CA VAL A 11 8.34 13.58 27.93
C VAL A 11 8.41 12.35 27.00
N PHE A 12 9.63 11.84 26.92
CA PHE A 12 10.20 10.71 26.17
C PHE A 12 9.90 9.31 26.77
N LEU A 13 10.36 8.29 26.03
CA LEU A 13 10.61 6.86 26.38
C LEU A 13 9.41 5.90 26.30
N SER A 14 9.48 4.73 25.66
CA SER A 14 10.63 3.84 25.43
C SER A 14 10.45 2.91 24.22
N LEU A 15 11.47 2.80 23.37
CA LEU A 15 11.70 1.66 22.47
C LEU A 15 12.17 0.45 23.31
N THR A 16 11.53 -0.70 23.14
CA THR A 16 12.08 -2.01 23.50
C THR A 16 12.27 -2.85 22.25
N PHE A 17 13.53 -3.22 22.01
CA PHE A 17 14.01 -4.08 20.94
C PHE A 17 14.03 -5.56 21.40
N LEU A 18 13.89 -6.46 20.42
CA LEU A 18 14.47 -7.82 20.31
C LEU A 18 13.93 -9.00 21.15
N GLY A 19 13.33 -9.94 20.41
CA GLY A 19 13.51 -11.40 20.51
C GLY A 19 12.82 -12.03 19.28
N GLY A 20 13.37 -12.92 18.46
CA GLY A 20 14.55 -13.77 18.53
C GLY A 20 14.17 -15.21 18.09
N CYS A 21 14.61 -15.62 16.89
CA CYS A 21 14.87 -16.99 16.35
C CYS A 21 13.81 -18.12 16.53
N SER A 22 13.26 -18.68 15.44
CA SER A 22 13.80 -19.79 14.60
C SER A 22 13.42 -21.20 15.12
N MET A 23 12.72 -21.97 14.27
CA MET A 23 13.00 -23.40 14.08
C MET A 23 12.38 -23.92 12.76
N ASN A 24 13.23 -24.60 12.00
CA ASN A 24 12.94 -25.41 10.81
C ASN A 24 11.90 -26.50 11.10
N ASP A 25 11.13 -26.87 10.07
CA ASP A 25 10.78 -28.28 9.89
C ASP A 25 11.07 -28.77 8.47
N LYS A 26 11.44 -30.05 8.41
CA LYS A 26 11.98 -30.82 7.29
C LYS A 26 10.87 -31.41 6.43
N GLY A 27 11.22 -31.65 5.16
CA GLY A 27 10.62 -32.67 4.30
C GLY A 27 10.04 -32.08 3.02
N THR A 28 10.17 -32.63 1.82
CA THR A 28 10.77 -33.87 1.34
C THR A 28 10.92 -33.70 -0.17
N THR A 29 12.05 -34.15 -0.72
CA THR A 29 12.28 -34.31 -2.15
C THR A 29 11.20 -35.20 -2.77
N GLY A 30 10.49 -34.71 -3.78
CA GLY A 30 9.59 -35.50 -4.60
C GLY A 30 9.58 -34.96 -6.03
N ASN A 31 10.47 -35.50 -6.87
CA ASN A 31 10.34 -35.41 -8.31
C ASN A 31 9.16 -36.29 -8.73
N ASP A 32 8.08 -35.71 -9.24
CA ASP A 32 7.13 -36.41 -10.10
C ASP A 32 6.89 -35.56 -11.34
N MET A 33 7.59 -35.95 -12.40
CA MET A 33 7.36 -35.49 -13.76
C MET A 33 6.28 -36.39 -14.34
N SER A 34 5.05 -35.89 -14.49
CA SER A 34 4.08 -36.50 -15.40
C SER A 34 3.17 -35.46 -16.04
N ASN A 35 3.17 -35.51 -17.36
CA ASN A 35 2.63 -34.59 -18.33
C ASN A 35 1.11 -34.79 -18.53
N SER A 36 0.36 -33.69 -18.59
CA SER A 36 -0.78 -33.43 -19.50
C SER A 36 -1.88 -32.62 -18.81
N ASN A 37 -1.89 -31.30 -19.05
CA ASN A 37 -3.06 -30.45 -19.33
C ASN A 37 -2.60 -28.99 -19.57
N VAL A 38 -1.75 -28.82 -20.60
CA VAL A 38 -1.28 -27.52 -21.08
C VAL A 38 -2.44 -26.80 -21.75
N GLY A 39 -3.17 -25.97 -20.98
CA GLY A 39 -4.21 -25.12 -21.58
C GLY A 39 -5.08 -24.31 -20.61
N LYS A 40 -5.13 -24.66 -19.31
CA LYS A 40 -6.00 -23.94 -18.36
C LYS A 40 -5.32 -23.39 -17.11
N ASP A 41 -4.09 -23.82 -16.84
CA ASP A 41 -3.39 -23.49 -15.58
C ASP A 41 -2.38 -22.33 -15.69
N ILE A 42 -2.22 -21.74 -16.88
CA ILE A 42 -1.32 -20.57 -17.09
C ILE A 42 -1.92 -19.28 -16.50
N ARG A 43 -3.23 -19.21 -16.22
CA ARG A 43 -3.84 -18.02 -15.59
C ARG A 43 -3.68 -17.96 -14.07
N ASN A 44 -3.44 -19.10 -13.41
CA ASN A 44 -3.34 -19.15 -11.95
C ASN A 44 -1.90 -19.32 -11.43
N ALA A 45 -0.93 -19.63 -12.30
CA ALA A 45 0.46 -19.82 -11.90
C ALA A 45 1.30 -18.52 -11.83
N VAL A 46 0.69 -17.36 -12.08
CA VAL A 46 1.35 -16.04 -11.95
C VAL A 46 1.19 -15.46 -10.53
N GLU A 47 0.29 -16.00 -9.70
CA GLU A 47 0.00 -15.43 -8.37
C GLU A 47 0.93 -15.92 -7.24
N ASP A 48 1.84 -16.88 -7.48
CA ASP A 48 2.53 -17.58 -6.39
C ASP A 48 4.07 -17.51 -6.42
N SER A 49 4.65 -16.51 -7.13
CA SER A 49 6.11 -16.31 -7.12
C SER A 49 6.52 -14.87 -6.89
N GLY A 50 6.40 -14.46 -5.62
CA GLY A 50 7.51 -13.80 -4.94
C GLY A 50 8.00 -12.48 -5.50
N GLN A 51 7.16 -11.45 -5.45
CA GLN A 51 7.55 -10.17 -4.89
C GLN A 51 6.32 -9.55 -4.24
N ALA A 52 6.33 -9.45 -2.90
CA ALA A 52 5.48 -8.50 -2.19
C ALA A 52 5.94 -7.08 -2.59
N VAL A 53 5.62 -6.66 -3.81
CA VAL A 53 5.72 -5.27 -4.19
C VAL A 53 4.54 -4.61 -3.49
N GLN A 54 4.85 -3.76 -2.51
CA GLN A 54 3.95 -3.26 -1.49
C GLN A 54 2.68 -2.63 -2.12
N ASP A 55 1.56 -3.36 -2.08
CA ASP A 55 0.24 -2.78 -2.28
C ASP A 55 0.06 -1.70 -1.21
N SER A 56 0.20 -0.43 -1.61
CA SER A 56 0.05 0.75 -0.75
C SER A 56 -1.00 1.66 -1.33
N ILE A 57 -1.73 2.35 -0.45
CA ILE A 57 -2.62 3.44 -0.85
C ILE A 57 -1.85 4.52 -1.64
N ASP A 58 -0.56 4.71 -1.38
CA ASP A 58 0.24 5.72 -2.08
C ASP A 58 0.26 5.47 -3.60
N ASN A 59 0.24 4.21 -4.05
CA ASN A 59 0.16 3.88 -5.48
C ASN A 59 -1.17 4.34 -6.11
N VAL A 60 -2.28 4.26 -5.36
CA VAL A 60 -3.59 4.74 -5.82
C VAL A 60 -3.59 6.26 -5.88
N MET A 61 -3.02 6.92 -4.87
CA MET A 61 -2.93 8.39 -4.82
C MET A 61 -2.02 8.93 -5.92
N ASP A 62 -0.93 8.24 -6.24
CA ASP A 62 -0.07 8.57 -7.38
C ASP A 62 -0.82 8.40 -8.71
N PHE A 63 -1.61 7.34 -8.85
CA PHE A 63 -2.45 7.16 -10.03
C PHE A 63 -3.50 8.27 -10.16
N PHE A 64 -4.11 8.72 -9.06
CA PHE A 64 -4.99 9.88 -9.04
C PHE A 64 -4.26 11.14 -9.52
N THR A 65 -3.04 11.38 -9.05
CA THR A 65 -2.19 12.47 -9.52
C THR A 65 -1.91 12.37 -11.03
N GLN A 66 -1.57 11.19 -11.54
CA GLN A 66 -1.35 10.94 -12.98
C GLN A 66 -2.61 11.18 -13.82
N LYS A 67 -3.78 10.93 -13.25
CA LYS A 67 -5.09 11.19 -13.88
C LYS A 67 -5.59 12.63 -13.68
N ASN A 68 -4.76 13.51 -13.10
CA ASN A 68 -5.10 14.90 -12.77
C ASN A 68 -6.29 15.04 -11.81
N ILE A 69 -6.54 14.03 -10.97
CA ILE A 69 -7.53 14.12 -9.91
C ILE A 69 -6.96 15.01 -8.80
N LYS A 70 -7.65 16.11 -8.53
CA LYS A 70 -7.25 17.05 -7.47
C LYS A 70 -7.80 16.58 -6.14
N TYR A 71 -6.92 16.42 -5.17
CA TYR A 71 -7.27 16.15 -3.79
C TYR A 71 -6.40 17.00 -2.86
N GLU A 72 -6.92 17.29 -1.68
CA GLU A 72 -6.29 18.15 -0.69
C GLU A 72 -6.40 17.53 0.71
N ASN A 73 -5.69 18.12 1.68
CA ASN A 73 -5.82 17.78 3.10
C ASN A 73 -5.63 16.28 3.41
N MET A 74 -4.73 15.63 2.68
CA MET A 74 -4.47 14.20 2.85
C MET A 74 -3.85 13.92 4.23
N GLN A 75 -4.40 12.95 4.93
CA GLN A 75 -3.96 12.51 6.26
C GLN A 75 -3.99 10.98 6.36
N THR A 76 -3.02 10.42 7.07
CA THR A 76 -3.03 9.01 7.46
C THR A 76 -4.04 8.77 8.59
N LEU A 77 -4.75 7.65 8.51
CA LEU A 77 -5.66 7.19 9.55
C LEU A 77 -4.97 6.10 10.37
N ASP A 78 -4.37 6.48 11.50
CA ASP A 78 -3.64 5.54 12.36
C ASP A 78 -4.58 4.66 13.21
N ASN A 79 -5.71 5.23 13.63
CA ASN A 79 -6.76 4.51 14.37
C ASN A 79 -7.97 4.29 13.46
N MET A 80 -8.00 3.13 12.83
CA MET A 80 -9.08 2.72 11.93
C MET A 80 -10.13 1.92 12.69
N GLU A 81 -11.41 2.26 12.48
CA GLU A 81 -12.56 1.48 12.98
C GLU A 81 -12.82 0.23 12.11
N PHE A 82 -12.09 0.10 10.99
CA PHE A 82 -12.09 -1.05 10.10
C PHE A 82 -10.87 -1.93 10.28
N ALA A 83 -11.03 -3.22 9.97
CA ALA A 83 -9.89 -4.10 9.77
C ALA A 83 -9.21 -3.77 8.43
N ALA A 84 -8.31 -2.79 8.44
CA ALA A 84 -7.54 -2.37 7.28
C ALA A 84 -6.04 -2.41 7.59
N HIS A 85 -5.24 -2.59 6.54
CA HIS A 85 -3.79 -2.44 6.61
C HIS A 85 -3.40 -0.96 6.62
N GLU A 86 -4.10 -0.15 5.83
CA GLU A 86 -3.83 1.28 5.65
C GLU A 86 -5.13 2.05 5.45
N GLY A 87 -5.13 3.32 5.86
CA GLY A 87 -6.21 4.25 5.63
C GLY A 87 -5.68 5.65 5.37
N ARG A 88 -6.34 6.37 4.45
CA ARG A 88 -6.13 7.80 4.19
C ARG A 88 -7.47 8.52 4.18
N SER A 89 -7.51 9.72 4.74
CA SER A 89 -8.57 10.70 4.49
C SER A 89 -8.03 11.83 3.65
N PHE A 90 -8.85 12.39 2.77
CA PHE A 90 -8.53 13.54 1.95
C PHE A 90 -9.82 14.22 1.51
N THR A 91 -9.70 15.36 0.83
CA THR A 91 -10.85 16.06 0.27
C THR A 91 -10.77 16.18 -1.24
N ILE A 92 -11.89 15.91 -1.93
CA ILE A 92 -12.08 16.23 -3.36
C ILE A 92 -13.21 17.25 -3.43
N ASP A 93 -12.97 18.40 -4.06
CA ASP A 93 -13.90 19.53 -4.13
C ASP A 93 -14.47 19.94 -2.75
N GLY A 94 -13.62 19.92 -1.72
CA GLY A 94 -13.97 20.28 -0.35
C GLY A 94 -14.88 19.27 0.37
N LYS A 95 -15.09 18.07 -0.19
CA LYS A 95 -15.87 16.99 0.43
C LYS A 95 -14.96 15.87 0.89
N ASN A 96 -15.30 15.25 2.02
CA ASN A 96 -14.46 14.22 2.62
C ASN A 96 -14.54 12.92 1.81
N ALA A 97 -13.37 12.32 1.67
CA ALA A 97 -13.11 11.06 1.00
C ALA A 97 -12.17 10.23 1.88
N TYR A 98 -12.37 8.92 1.88
CA TYR A 98 -11.58 7.97 2.65
C TYR A 98 -11.24 6.78 1.78
N LEU A 99 -9.96 6.43 1.74
CA LEU A 99 -9.48 5.25 1.04
C LEU A 99 -8.87 4.29 2.05
N TYR A 100 -9.27 3.04 1.98
CA TYR A 100 -8.77 1.97 2.84
C TYR A 100 -8.25 0.83 2.00
N ARG A 101 -7.13 0.23 2.42
CA ARG A 101 -6.68 -1.07 1.94
C ARG A 101 -7.06 -2.10 2.98
N VAL A 102 -8.13 -2.85 2.71
CA VAL A 102 -8.81 -3.67 3.71
C VAL A 102 -8.09 -5.01 3.91
N LYS A 103 -8.27 -5.60 5.09
CA LYS A 103 -7.87 -7.00 5.36
C LYS A 103 -8.99 -7.90 4.84
N GLU A 104 -8.80 -8.48 3.66
CA GLU A 104 -9.86 -9.24 2.97
C GLU A 104 -10.23 -10.55 3.66
N ASP A 105 -9.37 -11.05 4.54
CA ASP A 105 -9.61 -12.22 5.38
C ASP A 105 -10.55 -11.92 6.56
N ASP A 106 -10.74 -10.65 6.94
CA ASP A 106 -11.65 -10.24 8.00
C ASP A 106 -13.12 -10.37 7.59
N GLU A 107 -13.89 -11.13 8.36
CA GLU A 107 -15.31 -11.44 8.08
C GLU A 107 -16.22 -10.19 8.09
N ASN A 108 -15.91 -9.17 8.90
CA ASN A 108 -16.68 -7.94 8.90
C ASN A 108 -16.38 -7.13 7.62
N MET A 109 -15.11 -7.07 7.22
CA MET A 109 -14.74 -6.40 5.98
C MET A 109 -15.30 -7.08 4.74
N LYS A 110 -15.35 -8.42 4.70
CA LYS A 110 -16.03 -9.14 3.60
C LYS A 110 -17.46 -8.67 3.42
N LYS A 111 -18.22 -8.54 4.51
CA LYS A 111 -19.63 -8.04 4.49
C LYS A 111 -19.71 -6.60 4.04
N ILE A 112 -18.84 -5.72 4.56
CA ILE A 112 -18.80 -4.30 4.16
C ILE A 112 -18.48 -4.17 2.67
N MET A 113 -17.49 -4.91 2.18
CA MET A 113 -17.08 -4.90 0.77
C MET A 113 -18.19 -5.45 -0.14
N GLU A 114 -18.87 -6.53 0.26
CA GLU A 114 -20.02 -7.07 -0.45
C GLU A 114 -21.18 -6.05 -0.51
N GLN A 115 -21.52 -5.42 0.62
CA GLN A 115 -22.53 -4.37 0.67
C GLN A 115 -22.16 -3.19 -0.23
N ALA A 116 -20.90 -2.74 -0.19
CA ALA A 116 -20.41 -1.66 -1.04
C ALA A 116 -20.53 -2.00 -2.53
N ARG A 117 -20.19 -3.24 -2.94
CA ARG A 117 -20.33 -3.69 -4.34
C ARG A 117 -21.80 -3.74 -4.78
N ASN A 118 -22.68 -4.26 -3.94
CA ASN A 118 -24.08 -4.48 -4.30
C ASN A 118 -24.92 -3.18 -4.29
N ASN A 119 -24.69 -2.33 -3.30
CA ASN A 119 -25.55 -1.16 -3.04
C ASN A 119 -24.86 0.17 -3.38
N GLY A 120 -23.54 0.17 -3.59
CA GLY A 120 -22.75 1.39 -3.78
C GLY A 120 -22.69 2.29 -2.54
N LYS A 121 -23.06 1.76 -1.37
CA LYS A 121 -23.15 2.49 -0.11
C LYS A 121 -22.92 1.59 1.10
N VAL A 122 -22.34 2.14 2.16
CA VAL A 122 -22.15 1.45 3.44
C VAL A 122 -22.42 2.39 4.62
N LYS A 123 -23.01 1.85 5.69
CA LYS A 123 -23.21 2.57 6.95
C LYS A 123 -22.11 2.18 7.91
N VAL A 124 -21.28 3.15 8.29
CA VAL A 124 -20.05 2.92 9.05
C VAL A 124 -19.76 4.12 9.95
N SER A 125 -18.95 3.90 10.99
CA SER A 125 -18.46 4.97 11.85
C SER A 125 -17.02 5.32 11.46
N ILE A 126 -16.77 6.61 11.27
CA ILE A 126 -15.44 7.16 11.00
C ILE A 126 -15.25 8.34 11.95
N THR A 127 -14.18 8.35 12.74
CA THR A 127 -13.94 9.36 13.80
C THR A 127 -15.06 9.43 14.83
N GLY A 128 -15.68 8.29 15.15
CA GLY A 128 -16.80 8.19 16.09
C GLY A 128 -18.12 8.76 15.58
N LYS A 129 -18.22 9.09 14.29
CA LYS A 129 -19.46 9.54 13.65
C LYS A 129 -19.98 8.46 12.71
N GLU A 130 -21.09 7.86 13.09
CA GLU A 130 -21.81 6.93 12.24
C GLU A 130 -22.57 7.68 11.15
N MET A 131 -22.33 7.32 9.88
CA MET A 131 -23.10 7.82 8.75
C MET A 131 -23.11 6.81 7.60
N GLU A 132 -24.06 6.97 6.67
CA GLU A 132 -24.08 6.24 5.41
C GLU A 132 -23.23 7.00 4.38
N TYR A 133 -22.17 6.36 3.89
CA TYR A 133 -21.31 6.88 2.84
C TYR A 133 -21.66 6.23 1.50
N ASN A 134 -21.41 6.95 0.41
CA ASN A 134 -21.28 6.30 -0.88
C ASN A 134 -19.96 5.50 -0.89
N ALA A 135 -19.95 4.38 -1.61
CA ALA A 135 -18.86 3.42 -1.60
C ALA A 135 -18.54 2.86 -2.99
N ARG A 136 -17.25 2.66 -3.25
CA ARG A 136 -16.72 1.92 -4.40
C ARG A 136 -15.64 0.95 -3.94
N VAL A 137 -15.53 -0.17 -4.65
CA VAL A 137 -14.59 -1.24 -4.35
C VAL A 137 -13.78 -1.56 -5.61
N ASN A 138 -12.46 -1.61 -5.47
CA ASN A 138 -11.55 -2.10 -6.50
C ASN A 138 -10.49 -3.00 -5.85
N GLY A 139 -10.52 -4.31 -6.13
CA GLY A 139 -9.70 -5.29 -5.42
C GLY A 139 -9.95 -5.26 -3.91
N ASN A 140 -8.86 -5.14 -3.15
CA ASN A 140 -8.85 -4.98 -1.70
C ASN A 140 -8.95 -3.50 -1.24
N TYR A 141 -9.25 -2.57 -2.14
CA TYR A 141 -9.45 -1.17 -1.79
C TYR A 141 -10.93 -0.83 -1.63
N LEU A 142 -11.24 -0.12 -0.54
CA LEU A 142 -12.55 0.47 -0.27
C LEU A 142 -12.44 1.99 -0.32
N PHE A 143 -13.16 2.62 -1.24
CA PHE A 143 -13.25 4.06 -1.37
C PHE A 143 -14.61 4.55 -0.87
N LEU A 144 -14.62 5.31 0.21
CA LEU A 144 -15.80 5.93 0.82
C LEU A 144 -15.79 7.45 0.58
N TYR A 145 -16.96 8.02 0.31
CA TYR A 145 -17.09 9.46 0.08
C TYR A 145 -18.45 9.99 0.52
N ASP A 146 -18.50 11.29 0.82
CA ASP A 146 -19.73 11.95 1.24
C ASP A 146 -20.87 11.74 0.22
N PRO A 147 -22.11 11.45 0.67
CA PRO A 147 -23.26 11.23 -0.21
C PRO A 147 -23.55 12.35 -1.21
N SER A 148 -23.15 13.58 -0.86
CA SER A 148 -23.35 14.78 -1.66
C SER A 148 -22.19 15.09 -2.63
N ALA A 149 -21.09 14.35 -2.56
CA ALA A 149 -19.91 14.62 -3.39
C ALA A 149 -20.14 14.16 -4.84
N LYS A 150 -19.73 15.01 -5.79
CA LYS A 150 -19.81 14.74 -7.23
C LYS A 150 -18.39 14.52 -7.75
N ILE A 151 -17.91 13.29 -7.66
CA ILE A 151 -16.49 12.96 -7.86
C ILE A 151 -16.29 11.94 -8.98
N ASP A 152 -17.12 11.99 -10.02
CA ASP A 152 -17.19 10.96 -11.09
C ASP A 152 -15.82 10.72 -11.76
N GLU A 153 -15.01 11.76 -11.97
CA GLU A 153 -13.65 11.62 -12.51
C GLU A 153 -12.75 10.78 -11.60
N ALA A 154 -12.83 11.00 -10.29
CA ALA A 154 -12.08 10.23 -9.30
C ALA A 154 -12.59 8.78 -9.21
N LEU A 155 -13.90 8.56 -9.33
CA LEU A 155 -14.48 7.21 -9.37
C LEU A 155 -14.03 6.46 -10.62
N ASN A 156 -14.06 7.10 -11.79
CA ASN A 156 -13.60 6.51 -13.04
C ASN A 156 -12.10 6.20 -12.98
N ALA A 157 -11.28 7.08 -12.39
CA ALA A 157 -9.87 6.81 -12.15
C ALA A 157 -9.69 5.64 -11.18
N PHE A 158 -10.45 5.60 -10.09
CA PHE A 158 -10.40 4.51 -9.12
C PHE A 158 -10.76 3.16 -9.74
N ASP A 159 -11.82 3.08 -10.54
CA ASP A 159 -12.24 1.83 -11.21
C ASP A 159 -11.25 1.38 -12.30
N ALA A 160 -10.56 2.34 -12.92
CA ALA A 160 -9.53 2.09 -13.91
C ALA A 160 -8.16 1.75 -13.30
N TYR A 161 -7.96 1.97 -12.00
CA TYR A 161 -6.71 1.60 -11.33
C TYR A 161 -6.51 0.09 -11.44
N ARG A 162 -5.37 -0.28 -12.03
CA ARG A 162 -4.87 -1.64 -12.09
C ARG A 162 -3.48 -1.60 -11.52
N TYR A 163 -3.25 -2.37 -10.48
CA TYR A 163 -1.90 -2.55 -10.01
C TYR A 163 -1.13 -3.37 -11.05
N ASP A 164 -0.13 -2.74 -11.67
CA ASP A 164 0.78 -3.41 -12.56
C ASP A 164 2.15 -3.48 -11.88
N ALA A 165 2.44 -4.64 -11.30
CA ALA A 165 3.71 -4.91 -10.64
C ALA A 165 4.92 -4.76 -11.58
N THR A 166 4.73 -4.77 -12.91
CA THR A 166 5.83 -4.69 -13.88
C THR A 166 6.36 -3.27 -14.11
N ASN A 167 5.56 -2.22 -13.85
CA ASN A 167 5.98 -0.84 -14.11
C ASN A 167 6.71 -0.17 -12.94
N ASN A 168 6.63 -0.71 -11.73
CA ASN A 168 7.25 -0.10 -10.54
C ASN A 168 8.70 -0.58 -10.29
N MET A 169 9.23 -1.50 -11.11
CA MET A 169 10.65 -1.88 -11.08
C MET A 169 11.56 -1.01 -11.96
N ASN A 170 11.00 -0.11 -12.79
CA ASN A 170 11.82 0.72 -13.69
C ASN A 170 12.25 2.08 -13.08
N GLY A 171 11.99 2.30 -11.79
CA GLY A 171 12.21 3.57 -11.10
C GLY A 171 13.47 3.67 -10.24
N ASN A 172 14.35 2.66 -10.21
CA ASN A 172 15.62 2.76 -9.49
C ASN A 172 16.77 2.04 -10.19
N ASN A 173 17.17 2.57 -11.34
CA ASN A 173 18.47 2.27 -11.93
C ASN A 173 19.13 3.60 -12.34
N ASN A 174 19.22 4.53 -11.38
CA ASN A 174 20.10 5.68 -11.53
C ASN A 174 21.48 5.30 -10.99
N ASN A 175 22.37 5.18 -11.95
CA ASN A 175 23.80 5.02 -11.91
C ASN A 175 24.48 6.06 -11.00
N ASP A 176 24.84 5.68 -9.78
CA ASP A 176 25.83 6.41 -8.98
C ASP A 176 27.22 5.81 -9.22
N ASN A 177 27.79 6.18 -10.36
CA ASN A 177 29.21 6.16 -10.62
C ASN A 177 29.89 7.31 -9.85
N MET A 178 30.47 7.00 -8.68
CA MET A 178 31.56 7.73 -7.98
C MET A 178 31.63 7.14 -6.55
N THR A 179 32.74 6.76 -5.91
CA THR A 179 34.18 6.95 -6.09
C THR A 179 34.85 6.03 -5.06
N ASN A 180 36.04 5.47 -5.36
CA ASN A 180 37.15 5.19 -4.43
C ASN A 180 38.13 4.23 -5.13
N ASP A 181 39.43 4.30 -5.00
CA ASP A 181 40.32 5.27 -4.40
C ASP A 181 41.71 4.91 -4.94
N THR A 182 42.61 5.88 -4.89
CA THR A 182 44.02 5.73 -5.25
C THR A 182 44.67 4.65 -4.38
N ASN A 183 45.41 3.73 -4.99
CA ASN A 183 46.56 3.14 -4.30
C ASN A 183 47.70 2.88 -5.30
N GLY A 184 48.58 3.87 -5.43
CA GLY A 184 49.92 3.64 -5.92
C GLY A 184 50.70 2.90 -4.85
N ASN A 185 51.19 1.71 -5.18
CA ASN A 185 52.32 1.13 -4.47
C ASN A 185 53.37 0.72 -5.49
N THR A 186 54.45 1.50 -5.50
CA THR A 186 55.76 1.12 -6.00
C THR A 186 56.21 -0.16 -5.30
N ASP A 187 56.60 -1.18 -6.05
CA ASP A 187 57.70 -2.01 -5.60
C ASP A 187 58.64 -2.34 -6.75
N SER A 188 59.92 -2.16 -6.45
CA SER A 188 61.06 -2.28 -7.33
C SER A 188 61.71 -3.60 -6.95
N SER A 189 61.86 -4.54 -7.88
CA SER A 189 62.83 -5.61 -7.70
C SER A 189 63.58 -5.90 -8.99
N MET A 190 64.86 -5.54 -8.95
CA MET A 190 65.90 -5.93 -9.88
C MET A 190 66.29 -7.40 -9.66
N GLY A 191 66.55 -8.12 -10.77
CA GLY A 191 67.82 -8.85 -10.94
C GLY A 191 67.94 -10.33 -10.53
N ASN A 192 68.52 -11.08 -11.48
CA ASN A 192 69.24 -12.37 -11.40
C ASN A 192 68.40 -13.65 -11.22
N GLN A 193 68.60 -14.74 -11.98
CA GLN A 193 69.77 -15.22 -12.75
C GLN A 193 69.35 -15.78 -14.13
#